data_AF-A0A537KYR2-F1
#
_entry.id   AF-A0A537KYR2-F1
#
_cell.length_a   1.000
_cell.length_b   1.000
_cell.length_c   1.000
_cell.angle_alpha   90.00
_cell.angle_beta   90.00
_cell.angle_gamma   90.00
#
_symmetry.space_group_name_H-M   'P 1'
#
loop_
_entity.id
_entity.type
_entity.pdbx_description
1 polymer ?
#
loop_
_entity_poly.entity_id
_entity_poly.type
_entity_poly.pdbx_seq_one_letter_code
_entity_poly.pdbx_strand_id
1 'polypeptide(L)'
;MSAGGFRESRQLLTYLVHPALRGTPVRIAQVVTVGILLSLSAFAGRLPVSAQDPLERINHIIVIYQENWSFDALYGKFPGAEGLTNAAPTAAQPVDKNERPYVVLPQPINRRLTPPAPDSRFPPDLPNEPFNLAHYILPTEIPGSPVHEFYREQHQINGGKMNKFVAWTDVGGLAMSYYDATNWPMGRLAQQFTLADNFFHAAFGGSFLNHF
;
A
#
# COMPACT_ATOMS: atom_id res chain seq x y z
N MET A 1 -8.16 -22.62 -24.80
CA MET A 1 -8.44 -21.25 -25.29
C MET A 1 -7.39 -20.35 -24.69
N SER A 2 -6.64 -19.65 -25.55
CA SER A 2 -5.37 -18.98 -25.26
C SER A 2 -5.55 -17.47 -25.07
N ALA A 3 -4.63 -16.91 -24.29
CA ALA A 3 -4.10 -15.53 -24.27
C ALA A 3 -4.96 -14.39 -23.70
N GLY A 4 -4.31 -13.61 -22.82
CA GLY A 4 -4.81 -12.31 -22.34
C GLY A 4 -4.12 -11.79 -21.08
N GLY A 5 -2.79 -11.91 -20.96
CA GLY A 5 -2.04 -11.23 -19.89
C GLY A 5 -2.07 -9.72 -20.11
N PHE A 6 -2.52 -8.96 -19.11
CA PHE A 6 -2.53 -7.49 -19.15
C PHE A 6 -1.29 -6.96 -18.44
N ARG A 7 -0.39 -6.36 -19.23
CA ARG A 7 0.68 -5.44 -18.82
C ARG A 7 0.57 -4.21 -19.71
N GLU A 8 0.49 -3.03 -19.12
CA GLU A 8 1.13 -1.77 -19.57
C GLU A 8 1.21 -0.88 -18.32
N SER A 9 2.34 -0.28 -17.94
CA SER A 9 3.12 0.66 -18.73
C SER A 9 4.62 0.60 -18.40
N ARG A 10 5.44 0.78 -19.44
CA ARG A 10 6.87 1.07 -19.32
C ARG A 10 7.05 2.58 -19.23
N GLN A 11 7.73 3.08 -18.19
CA GLN A 11 8.57 4.27 -18.29
C GLN A 11 9.86 4.09 -17.48
N LEU A 12 10.93 3.88 -18.25
CA LEU A 12 12.29 4.43 -18.14
C LEU A 12 12.91 4.64 -16.75
N LEU A 13 13.84 3.73 -16.43
CA LEU A 13 15.05 4.05 -15.66
C LEU A 13 15.74 5.29 -16.27
N THR A 14 15.95 6.33 -15.47
CA THR A 14 17.01 7.31 -15.70
C THR A 14 17.73 7.57 -14.37
N TYR A 15 18.90 6.98 -14.21
CA TYR A 15 19.85 7.32 -13.15
C TYR A 15 20.49 8.67 -13.50
N LEU A 16 20.29 9.70 -12.66
CA LEU A 16 21.09 10.92 -12.70
C LEU A 16 22.16 10.84 -11.62
N VAL A 17 23.38 10.47 -12.04
CA VAL A 17 24.62 10.75 -11.31
C VAL A 17 25.35 11.84 -12.10
N HIS A 18 25.49 13.02 -11.50
CA HIS A 18 26.60 13.95 -11.78
C HIS A 18 27.64 13.70 -10.67
N PRO A 19 28.97 13.80 -10.93
CA PRO A 19 29.56 15.05 -11.41
C PRO A 19 30.85 14.93 -12.26
N ALA A 20 31.38 16.11 -12.59
CA ALA A 20 32.79 16.46 -12.87
C ALA A 20 33.23 16.63 -14.34
N LEU A 21 33.29 17.91 -14.72
CA LEU A 21 34.42 18.64 -15.31
C LEU A 21 35.42 17.87 -16.21
N ARG A 22 35.48 18.29 -17.48
CA ARG A 22 36.66 18.79 -18.27
C ARG A 22 36.31 18.64 -19.75
N GLY A 23 36.51 19.64 -20.59
CA GLY A 23 37.83 20.07 -21.08
C GLY A 23 37.91 19.70 -22.57
N THR A 24 38.25 20.67 -23.41
CA THR A 24 38.30 20.57 -24.88
C THR A 24 39.28 19.49 -25.40
N PRO A 25 39.01 18.82 -26.53
CA PRO A 25 39.91 17.81 -27.07
C PRO A 25 41.06 18.44 -27.87
N VAL A 26 42.30 18.03 -27.60
CA VAL A 26 43.45 18.22 -28.50
C VAL A 26 43.94 16.84 -28.95
N ARG A 27 44.21 16.73 -30.26
CA ARG A 27 44.59 15.51 -30.97
C ARG A 27 46.08 15.18 -30.83
N ILE A 28 46.33 13.88 -30.58
CA ILE A 28 47.30 12.97 -31.21
C ILE A 28 48.79 13.39 -31.26
N ALA A 29 49.65 12.61 -30.59
CA ALA A 29 50.92 12.15 -31.15
C ALA A 29 51.41 10.88 -30.43
N GLN A 30 52.03 10.00 -31.20
CA GLN A 30 52.41 8.62 -30.92
C GLN A 30 53.61 8.49 -29.97
N VAL A 31 53.62 7.49 -29.08
CA VAL A 31 54.82 6.69 -28.79
C VAL A 31 54.37 5.25 -28.47
N VAL A 32 54.68 4.32 -29.38
CA VAL A 32 54.66 2.89 -29.13
C VAL A 32 56.04 2.51 -28.61
N THR A 33 56.15 2.06 -27.36
CA THR A 33 57.31 1.27 -26.91
C THR A 33 56.90 0.32 -25.79
N VAL A 34 56.84 -0.97 -26.14
CA VAL A 34 57.19 -2.17 -25.37
C VAL A 34 57.03 -2.09 -23.85
N GLY A 35 55.97 -2.74 -23.35
CA GLY A 35 55.74 -3.02 -21.92
C GLY A 35 54.84 -4.25 -21.71
N ILE A 36 55.00 -5.27 -22.55
CA ILE A 36 54.41 -6.60 -22.31
C ILE A 36 55.33 -7.30 -21.32
N LEU A 37 54.92 -7.43 -20.03
CA LEU A 37 55.18 -8.59 -19.14
C LEU A 37 54.97 -8.40 -17.61
N LEU A 38 54.27 -7.38 -17.09
CA LEU A 38 54.18 -7.21 -15.61
C LEU A 38 52.89 -6.62 -15.04
N SER A 39 51.72 -7.00 -15.55
CA SER A 39 50.45 -6.67 -14.88
C SER A 39 49.44 -7.83 -14.83
N LEU A 40 49.92 -9.07 -14.93
CA LEU A 40 49.09 -10.29 -14.84
C LEU A 40 48.94 -10.84 -13.40
N SER A 41 49.08 -10.00 -12.37
CA SER A 41 49.15 -10.47 -10.97
C SER A 41 48.24 -9.75 -9.98
N ALA A 42 47.25 -8.96 -10.43
CA ALA A 42 46.31 -8.28 -9.52
C ALA A 42 44.83 -8.65 -9.69
N PHE A 43 44.52 -9.68 -10.48
CA PHE A 43 43.23 -10.38 -10.40
C PHE A 43 43.40 -11.71 -9.65
N ALA A 44 44.04 -11.66 -8.47
CA ALA A 44 43.76 -12.67 -7.46
C ALA A 44 42.27 -12.49 -7.13
N GLY A 45 41.45 -13.39 -7.68
CA GLY A 45 40.02 -13.40 -7.45
C GLY A 45 39.77 -13.26 -5.96
N ARG A 46 39.11 -12.17 -5.56
CA ARG A 46 38.33 -12.21 -4.34
C ARG A 46 37.30 -13.30 -4.61
N LEU A 47 37.57 -14.50 -4.12
CA LEU A 47 36.53 -15.51 -3.96
C LEU A 47 35.34 -14.76 -3.34
N PRO A 48 34.12 -14.88 -3.89
CA PRO A 48 32.98 -14.35 -3.19
C PRO A 48 33.04 -15.00 -1.81
N VAL A 49 33.31 -14.18 -0.78
CA VAL A 49 32.96 -14.56 0.58
C VAL A 49 31.50 -14.93 0.44
N SER A 50 31.18 -16.22 0.62
CA SER A 50 29.81 -16.67 0.67
C SER A 50 29.13 -15.73 1.64
N ALA A 51 28.32 -14.81 1.12
CA ALA A 51 27.51 -13.97 1.96
C ALA A 51 26.64 -15.00 2.69
N GLN A 52 26.90 -15.22 3.97
CA GLN A 52 25.99 -15.99 4.82
C GLN A 52 24.59 -15.52 4.47
N ASP A 53 23.69 -16.47 4.20
CA ASP A 53 22.31 -16.14 3.90
C ASP A 53 21.84 -15.18 5.01
N PRO A 54 21.42 -13.95 4.68
CA PRO A 54 21.03 -12.97 5.69
C PRO A 54 19.99 -13.52 6.67
N LEU A 55 19.22 -14.52 6.26
CA LEU A 55 18.26 -15.24 7.10
C LEU A 55 18.94 -16.08 8.20
N GLU A 56 20.17 -16.56 8.02
CA GLU A 56 20.94 -17.28 9.05
C GLU A 56 21.21 -16.42 10.30
N ARG A 57 21.12 -15.08 10.18
CA ARG A 57 21.26 -14.16 11.31
C ARG A 57 19.96 -14.00 12.12
N ILE A 58 18.85 -14.56 11.66
CA ILE A 58 17.55 -14.44 12.32
C ILE A 58 17.29 -15.70 13.14
N ASN A 59 17.42 -15.59 14.48
CA ASN A 59 17.13 -16.70 15.39
C ASN A 59 15.63 -16.88 15.68
N HIS A 60 14.86 -15.79 15.64
CA HIS A 60 13.46 -15.77 16.01
C HIS A 60 12.65 -14.89 15.06
N ILE A 61 11.52 -15.40 14.61
CA ILE A 61 10.50 -14.64 13.89
C ILE A 61 9.28 -14.58 14.81
N ILE A 62 8.91 -13.37 15.21
CA ILE A 62 7.69 -13.12 15.98
C ILE A 62 6.67 -12.54 15.01
N VAL A 63 5.55 -13.25 14.84
CA VAL A 63 4.45 -12.81 14.00
C VAL A 63 3.34 -12.27 14.90
N ILE A 64 3.00 -10.99 14.73
CA ILE A 64 1.89 -10.35 15.42
C ILE A 64 0.75 -10.18 14.41
N TYR A 65 -0.32 -10.95 14.57
CA TYR A 65 -1.48 -10.90 13.68
C TYR A 65 -2.49 -9.87 14.22
N GLN A 66 -2.74 -8.83 13.42
CA GLN A 66 -3.74 -7.80 13.71
C GLN A 66 -4.99 -8.05 12.87
N GLU A 67 -6.11 -7.45 13.27
CA GLU A 67 -7.43 -7.79 12.73
C GLU A 67 -8.14 -6.60 12.09
N ASN A 68 -8.85 -6.88 10.99
CA ASN A 68 -9.92 -6.06 10.40
C ASN A 68 -9.60 -4.59 10.04
N TRP A 69 -8.33 -4.25 9.76
CA TRP A 69 -7.96 -2.97 9.16
C TRP A 69 -7.37 -3.16 7.77
N SER A 70 -7.88 -2.42 6.78
CA SER A 70 -7.22 -2.34 5.47
C SER A 70 -5.94 -1.51 5.57
N PHE A 71 -5.04 -1.68 4.59
CA PHE A 71 -3.85 -0.85 4.48
C PHE A 71 -4.21 0.65 4.42
N ASP A 72 -5.11 1.03 3.52
CA ASP A 72 -5.53 2.43 3.34
C ASP A 72 -6.16 3.05 4.59
N ALA A 73 -6.84 2.24 5.41
CA ALA A 73 -7.49 2.74 6.62
C ALA A 73 -6.51 3.13 7.74
N LEU A 74 -5.25 2.69 7.70
CA LEU A 74 -4.21 3.06 8.68
C LEU A 74 -3.00 3.76 8.07
N TYR A 75 -2.54 3.25 6.92
CA TYR A 75 -1.30 3.64 6.26
C TYR A 75 -1.51 4.33 4.92
N GLY A 76 -2.76 4.54 4.48
CA GLY A 76 -3.05 5.20 3.20
C GLY A 76 -2.56 6.65 3.11
N LYS A 77 -2.25 7.29 4.25
CA LYS A 77 -1.60 8.61 4.34
C LYS A 77 -0.10 8.55 4.68
N PHE A 78 0.44 7.36 4.88
CA PHE A 78 1.82 7.19 5.32
C PHE A 78 2.80 7.70 4.25
N PRO A 79 3.85 8.48 4.61
CA PRO A 79 4.78 9.03 3.63
C PRO A 79 5.46 7.94 2.78
N GLY A 80 5.30 8.05 1.46
CA GLY A 80 5.92 7.14 0.50
C GLY A 80 5.14 5.84 0.23
N ALA A 81 4.01 5.60 0.91
CA ALA A 81 3.15 4.46 0.62
C ALA A 81 2.34 4.66 -0.67
N GLU A 82 2.09 3.57 -1.39
CA GLU A 82 1.06 3.52 -2.43
C GLU A 82 -0.35 3.49 -1.79
N GLY A 83 -0.84 4.66 -1.39
CA GLY A 83 -2.08 4.78 -0.61
C GLY A 83 -3.14 5.70 -1.24
N LEU A 84 -3.87 6.43 -0.39
CA LEU A 84 -5.01 7.27 -0.77
C LEU A 84 -4.64 8.35 -1.79
N THR A 85 -3.41 8.85 -1.79
CA THR A 85 -2.91 9.83 -2.78
C THR A 85 -2.71 9.24 -4.17
N ASN A 86 -2.61 7.92 -4.26
CA ASN A 86 -2.35 7.17 -5.48
C ASN A 86 -3.63 6.51 -6.03
N ALA A 87 -4.74 6.61 -5.29
CA ALA A 87 -6.00 6.01 -5.66
C ALA A 87 -6.49 6.49 -7.02
N ALA A 88 -7.03 5.56 -7.81
CA ALA A 88 -7.68 5.90 -9.07
C ALA A 88 -8.85 6.87 -8.82
N PRO A 89 -9.12 7.84 -9.72
CA PRO A 89 -10.24 8.78 -9.55
C PRO A 89 -11.60 8.10 -9.33
N THR A 90 -11.79 6.91 -9.87
CA THR A 90 -13.01 6.11 -9.67
C THR A 90 -13.17 5.64 -8.23
N ALA A 91 -12.08 5.32 -7.53
CA ALA A 91 -12.09 4.86 -6.14
C ALA A 91 -12.42 6.00 -5.16
N ALA A 92 -12.07 7.24 -5.51
CA ALA A 92 -12.34 8.42 -4.69
C ALA A 92 -13.83 8.80 -4.65
N GLN A 93 -14.64 8.31 -5.60
CA GLN A 93 -16.07 8.63 -5.72
C GLN A 93 -16.90 7.35 -5.66
N PRO A 94 -17.28 6.89 -4.45
CA PRO A 94 -18.06 5.67 -4.33
C PRO A 94 -19.46 5.84 -4.96
N VAL A 95 -19.98 4.73 -5.43
CA VAL A 95 -21.26 4.62 -6.14
C VAL A 95 -22.16 3.60 -5.47
N ASP A 96 -23.47 3.75 -5.65
CA ASP A 96 -24.48 2.79 -5.21
C ASP A 96 -24.42 1.48 -6.05
N LYS A 97 -25.32 0.53 -5.73
CA LYS A 97 -25.40 -0.75 -6.45
C LYS A 97 -25.75 -0.60 -7.94
N ASN A 98 -26.36 0.53 -8.33
CA ASN A 98 -26.77 0.87 -9.69
C ASN A 98 -25.75 1.78 -10.41
N GLU A 99 -24.53 1.90 -9.87
CA GLU A 99 -23.45 2.76 -10.38
C GLU A 99 -23.73 4.27 -10.32
N ARG A 100 -24.66 4.71 -9.48
CA ARG A 100 -24.92 6.14 -9.27
C ARG A 100 -23.99 6.68 -8.16
N PRO A 101 -23.21 7.75 -8.41
CA PRO A 101 -22.43 8.38 -7.36
C PRO A 101 -23.31 8.84 -6.19
N TYR A 102 -22.83 8.65 -4.97
CA TYR A 102 -23.47 9.21 -3.79
C TYR A 102 -23.34 10.75 -3.80
N VAL A 103 -24.40 11.46 -3.41
CA VAL A 103 -24.34 12.92 -3.22
C VAL A 103 -23.60 13.24 -1.93
N VAL A 104 -23.92 12.50 -0.87
CA VAL A 104 -23.24 12.45 0.44
C VAL A 104 -23.14 10.99 0.86
N LEU A 105 -22.15 10.65 1.68
CA LEU A 105 -22.03 9.30 2.20
C LEU A 105 -23.24 8.98 3.09
N PRO A 106 -23.78 7.76 3.04
CA PRO A 106 -24.74 7.31 4.04
C PRO A 106 -24.15 7.45 5.44
N GLN A 107 -24.91 7.94 6.41
CA GLN A 107 -24.44 8.06 7.78
C GLN A 107 -23.87 6.71 8.27
N PRO A 108 -22.69 6.69 8.90
CA PRO A 108 -22.14 5.50 9.54
C PRO A 108 -23.17 4.80 10.43
N ILE A 109 -23.18 3.47 10.40
CA ILE A 109 -24.12 2.65 11.17
C ILE A 109 -23.40 2.02 12.36
N ASN A 110 -23.94 2.22 13.56
CA ASN A 110 -23.49 1.53 14.75
C ASN A 110 -24.15 0.15 14.84
N ARG A 111 -23.40 -0.87 14.41
CA ARG A 111 -23.81 -2.28 14.44
C ARG A 111 -23.80 -2.92 15.84
N ARG A 112 -23.36 -2.20 16.87
CA ARG A 112 -23.39 -2.66 18.27
C ARG A 112 -24.76 -2.44 18.92
N LEU A 113 -25.62 -1.65 18.29
CA LEU A 113 -27.00 -1.44 18.71
C LEU A 113 -27.89 -2.57 18.18
N THR A 114 -28.96 -2.86 18.92
CA THR A 114 -29.98 -3.85 18.53
C THR A 114 -31.35 -3.16 18.53
N PRO A 115 -31.93 -2.82 17.36
CA PRO A 115 -31.39 -3.04 16.01
C PRO A 115 -30.22 -2.08 15.67
N PRO A 116 -29.38 -2.41 14.66
CA PRO A 116 -28.39 -1.47 14.13
C PRO A 116 -29.04 -0.15 13.74
N ALA A 117 -28.39 0.96 14.11
CA ALA A 117 -28.93 2.30 13.88
C ALA A 117 -27.82 3.27 13.47
N PRO A 118 -28.16 4.46 12.91
CA PRO A 118 -27.16 5.47 12.62
C PRO A 118 -26.33 5.86 13.84
N ASP A 119 -25.03 6.00 13.65
CA ASP A 119 -24.08 6.35 14.69
C ASP A 119 -24.08 7.87 14.90
N SER A 120 -24.56 8.30 16.07
CA SER A 120 -24.72 9.72 16.42
C SER A 120 -23.41 10.48 16.55
N ARG A 121 -22.25 9.80 16.56
CA ARG A 121 -20.93 10.45 16.53
C ARG A 121 -20.62 11.10 15.17
N PHE A 122 -21.33 10.72 14.13
CA PHE A 122 -21.11 11.21 12.77
C PHE A 122 -22.29 12.06 12.29
N PRO A 123 -22.03 13.12 11.50
CA PRO A 123 -23.09 13.88 10.86
C PRO A 123 -23.74 13.05 9.73
N PRO A 124 -25.00 13.34 9.36
CA PRO A 124 -25.72 12.60 8.33
C PRO A 124 -25.32 12.99 6.89
N ASP A 125 -24.50 14.02 6.71
CA ASP A 125 -24.17 14.67 5.45
C ASP A 125 -22.66 14.69 5.15
N LEU A 126 -21.95 13.63 5.54
CA LEU A 126 -20.53 13.48 5.22
C LEU A 126 -20.28 13.61 3.71
N PRO A 127 -19.28 14.41 3.27
CA PRO A 127 -18.93 14.53 1.86
C PRO A 127 -18.60 13.17 1.22
N ASN A 128 -18.86 13.03 -0.08
CA ASN A 128 -18.58 11.81 -0.85
C ASN A 128 -17.08 11.62 -1.15
N GLU A 129 -16.27 11.46 -0.10
CA GLU A 129 -14.82 11.28 -0.18
C GLU A 129 -14.28 10.55 1.07
N PRO A 130 -13.05 10.00 1.02
CA PRO A 130 -12.40 9.47 2.21
C PRO A 130 -12.25 10.53 3.31
N PHE A 131 -12.51 10.17 4.57
CA PHE A 131 -12.45 11.10 5.69
C PHE A 131 -11.65 10.57 6.88
N ASN A 132 -11.04 11.49 7.64
CA ASN A 132 -10.26 11.15 8.83
C ASN A 132 -11.19 10.76 9.99
N LEU A 133 -11.13 9.49 10.39
CA LEU A 133 -11.93 8.90 11.45
C LEU A 133 -11.62 9.54 12.83
N ALA A 134 -10.40 10.03 13.04
CA ALA A 134 -9.97 10.64 14.30
C ALA A 134 -10.78 11.88 14.71
N HIS A 135 -11.52 12.50 13.77
CA HIS A 135 -12.43 13.61 14.08
C HIS A 135 -13.72 13.16 14.79
N TYR A 136 -14.04 11.86 14.75
CA TYR A 136 -15.32 11.32 15.22
C TYR A 136 -15.15 10.18 16.23
N ILE A 137 -14.13 9.35 16.06
CA ILE A 137 -13.80 8.22 16.93
C ILE A 137 -12.32 8.32 17.28
N LEU A 138 -12.03 8.39 18.57
CA LEU A 138 -10.65 8.36 19.05
C LEU A 138 -10.05 6.96 18.87
N PRO A 139 -8.71 6.85 18.75
CA PRO A 139 -8.06 5.54 18.56
C PRO A 139 -8.25 4.58 19.75
N THR A 140 -8.61 5.11 20.92
CA THR A 140 -8.92 4.36 22.14
C THR A 140 -10.37 3.91 22.22
N GLU A 141 -11.22 4.38 21.31
CA GLU A 141 -12.62 4.00 21.23
C GLU A 141 -12.81 2.89 20.20
N ILE A 142 -13.93 2.19 20.31
CA ILE A 142 -14.20 1.06 19.43
C ILE A 142 -15.02 1.54 18.21
N PRO A 143 -14.47 1.44 16.98
CA PRO A 143 -15.23 1.72 15.78
C PRO A 143 -16.19 0.57 15.42
N GLY A 144 -17.00 0.80 14.39
CA GLY A 144 -17.69 -0.30 13.70
C GLY A 144 -16.69 -1.15 12.93
N SER A 145 -16.98 -2.46 12.80
CA SER A 145 -16.25 -3.36 11.91
C SER A 145 -17.12 -3.63 10.69
N PRO A 146 -16.69 -3.25 9.47
CA PRO A 146 -17.40 -3.59 8.25
C PRO A 146 -17.46 -5.10 8.02
N VAL A 147 -18.51 -5.57 7.37
CA VAL A 147 -18.55 -6.92 6.79
C VAL A 147 -17.37 -7.19 5.87
N HIS A 148 -16.80 -8.40 5.97
CA HIS A 148 -15.65 -8.90 5.22
C HIS A 148 -15.97 -10.33 4.73
N GLU A 149 -16.97 -10.42 3.85
CA GLU A 149 -17.46 -11.68 3.28
C GLU A 149 -16.88 -11.87 1.86
N PHE A 150 -16.51 -13.11 1.53
CA PHE A 150 -15.83 -13.49 0.28
C PHE A 150 -16.45 -12.87 -0.99
N TYR A 151 -17.78 -12.96 -1.14
CA TYR A 151 -18.45 -12.41 -2.33
C TYR A 151 -18.72 -10.90 -2.23
N ARG A 152 -18.85 -10.35 -1.01
CA ARG A 152 -19.06 -8.91 -0.85
C ARG A 152 -17.84 -8.14 -1.25
N GLU A 153 -16.64 -8.59 -0.87
CA GLU A 153 -15.39 -7.92 -1.25
C GLU A 153 -15.24 -7.83 -2.77
N GLN A 154 -15.58 -8.90 -3.49
CA GLN A 154 -15.61 -8.88 -4.96
C GLN A 154 -16.60 -7.85 -5.51
N HIS A 155 -17.79 -7.74 -4.92
CA HIS A 155 -18.75 -6.71 -5.29
C HIS A 155 -18.26 -5.28 -4.99
N GLN A 156 -17.54 -5.09 -3.88
CA GLN A 156 -16.95 -3.81 -3.49
C GLN A 156 -15.85 -3.36 -4.47
N ILE A 157 -15.00 -4.29 -4.88
CA ILE A 157 -13.93 -4.10 -5.88
C ILE A 157 -14.51 -3.75 -7.26
N ASN A 158 -15.71 -4.23 -7.58
CA ASN A 158 -16.47 -3.87 -8.78
C ASN A 158 -15.65 -3.98 -10.08
N GLY A 159 -15.01 -5.14 -10.29
CA GLY A 159 -14.19 -5.38 -11.49
C GLY A 159 -12.95 -4.48 -11.60
N GLY A 160 -12.39 -4.04 -10.46
CA GLY A 160 -11.22 -3.18 -10.41
C GLY A 160 -11.53 -1.68 -10.44
N LYS A 161 -12.80 -1.27 -10.53
CA LYS A 161 -13.19 0.14 -10.40
C LYS A 161 -13.00 0.69 -8.97
N MET A 162 -12.99 -0.21 -7.97
CA MET A 162 -12.76 0.07 -6.55
C MET A 162 -13.74 1.08 -5.92
N ASN A 163 -15.00 1.07 -6.35
CA ASN A 163 -15.93 2.15 -6.03
C ASN A 163 -17.27 1.71 -5.42
N LYS A 164 -17.45 0.43 -5.07
CA LYS A 164 -18.71 -0.07 -4.48
C LYS A 164 -18.57 -0.51 -3.02
N PHE A 165 -17.51 -0.08 -2.33
CA PHE A 165 -17.29 -0.34 -0.90
C PHE A 165 -18.49 0.11 -0.05
N VAL A 166 -18.98 1.33 -0.27
CA VAL A 166 -20.17 1.87 0.43
C VAL A 166 -21.46 1.14 0.05
N ALA A 167 -21.61 0.69 -1.20
CA ALA A 167 -22.81 0.00 -1.66
C ALA A 167 -23.00 -1.40 -1.06
N TRP A 168 -21.91 -2.08 -0.70
CA TRP A 168 -21.91 -3.47 -0.23
C TRP A 168 -21.43 -3.65 1.20
N THR A 169 -21.23 -2.55 1.92
CA THR A 169 -20.97 -2.57 3.36
C THR A 169 -22.26 -2.61 4.18
N ASP A 170 -22.10 -2.83 5.47
CA ASP A 170 -23.16 -2.83 6.47
C ASP A 170 -22.92 -1.79 7.59
N VAL A 171 -21.92 -0.93 7.41
CA VAL A 171 -21.55 0.19 8.30
C VAL A 171 -21.73 1.58 7.67
N GLY A 172 -22.42 1.68 6.52
CA GLY A 172 -22.63 2.95 5.81
C GLY A 172 -21.31 3.61 5.38
N GLY A 173 -21.23 4.93 5.50
CA GLY A 173 -20.09 5.75 5.11
C GLY A 173 -18.79 5.43 5.86
N LEU A 174 -18.83 4.68 6.97
CA LEU A 174 -17.64 4.26 7.72
C LEU A 174 -16.64 3.49 6.83
N ALA A 175 -17.12 2.83 5.76
CA ALA A 175 -16.27 2.16 4.78
C ALA A 175 -15.27 3.08 4.06
N MET A 176 -15.49 4.40 4.08
CA MET A 176 -14.59 5.41 3.50
C MET A 176 -13.68 6.07 4.55
N SER A 177 -13.71 5.61 5.79
CA SER A 177 -12.93 6.21 6.87
C SER A 177 -11.48 5.72 6.89
N TYR A 178 -10.57 6.60 7.32
CA TYR A 178 -9.16 6.26 7.56
C TYR A 178 -8.64 6.96 8.82
N TYR A 179 -7.60 6.42 9.44
CA TYR A 179 -6.75 7.15 10.38
C TYR A 179 -5.45 7.56 9.70
N ASP A 180 -4.92 8.72 10.07
CA ASP A 180 -3.51 9.02 9.80
C ASP A 180 -2.66 8.46 10.95
N ALA A 181 -2.24 7.19 10.81
CA ALA A 181 -1.44 6.50 11.82
C ALA A 181 0.05 6.83 11.75
N THR A 182 0.49 7.78 10.89
CA THR A 182 1.90 8.07 10.63
C THR A 182 2.73 8.27 11.90
N ASN A 183 2.18 8.99 12.88
CA ASN A 183 2.88 9.33 14.12
C ASN A 183 2.45 8.49 15.33
N TRP A 184 1.63 7.46 15.13
CA TRP A 184 1.23 6.53 16.18
C TRP A 184 2.33 5.49 16.45
N PRO A 185 2.25 4.69 17.53
CA PRO A 185 3.28 3.69 17.83
C PRO A 185 3.61 2.78 16.64
N MET A 186 2.61 2.27 15.91
CA MET A 186 2.83 1.45 14.71
C MET A 186 3.41 2.23 13.53
N GLY A 187 2.98 3.48 13.31
CA GLY A 187 3.55 4.34 12.27
C GLY A 187 5.02 4.66 12.53
N ARG A 188 5.41 4.89 13.79
CA ARG A 188 6.83 5.08 14.15
C ARG A 188 7.66 3.82 13.92
N LEU A 189 7.09 2.63 14.11
CA LEU A 189 7.77 1.38 13.71
C LEU A 189 7.92 1.32 12.18
N ALA A 190 6.88 1.66 11.43
CA ALA A 190 6.94 1.72 9.96
C ALA A 190 7.96 2.76 9.43
N GLN A 191 8.24 3.82 10.18
CA GLN A 191 9.29 4.79 9.84
C GLN A 191 10.71 4.24 10.07
N GLN A 192 10.86 3.32 11.03
CA GLN A 192 12.15 2.74 11.42
C GLN A 192 12.49 1.45 10.68
N PHE A 193 11.45 0.74 10.21
CA PHE A 193 11.55 -0.58 9.60
C PHE A 193 10.84 -0.60 8.24
N THR A 194 10.68 -1.79 7.67
CA THR A 194 10.00 -1.97 6.39
C THR A 194 8.48 -1.97 6.58
N LEU A 195 7.79 -1.12 5.85
CA LEU A 195 6.35 -1.20 5.61
C LEU A 195 6.11 -1.88 4.26
N ALA A 196 5.36 -2.99 4.25
CA ALA A 196 4.94 -3.63 3.02
C ALA A 196 3.59 -3.07 2.57
N ASP A 197 3.58 -2.26 1.52
CA ASP A 197 2.37 -1.63 0.95
C ASP A 197 1.75 -2.43 -0.20
N ASN A 198 2.37 -3.54 -0.58
CA ASN A 198 1.92 -4.48 -1.61
C ASN A 198 1.73 -5.89 -1.03
N PHE A 199 1.17 -5.96 0.19
CA PHE A 199 0.84 -7.21 0.87
C PHE A 199 -0.69 -7.39 0.95
N PHE A 200 -1.19 -8.47 0.37
CA PHE A 200 -2.61 -8.76 0.27
C PHE A 200 -2.92 -10.04 1.05
N HIS A 201 -4.13 -10.11 1.61
CA HIS A 201 -4.65 -11.38 2.11
C HIS A 201 -4.67 -12.45 1.00
N ALA A 202 -4.54 -13.72 1.36
CA ALA A 202 -4.37 -14.80 0.38
C ALA A 202 -5.66 -15.08 -0.41
N ALA A 203 -6.82 -14.82 0.19
CA ALA A 203 -8.13 -14.96 -0.43
C ALA A 203 -9.10 -13.90 0.10
N PHE A 204 -10.12 -13.58 -0.69
CA PHE A 204 -11.22 -12.72 -0.23
C PHE A 204 -11.91 -13.30 1.03
N GLY A 205 -12.51 -12.45 1.82
CA GLY A 205 -13.34 -12.81 2.95
C GLY A 205 -12.64 -12.77 4.30
N GLY A 206 -13.34 -13.30 5.30
CA GLY A 206 -13.03 -13.04 6.70
C GLY A 206 -11.89 -13.87 7.28
N SER A 207 -11.66 -13.61 8.57
CA SER A 207 -10.49 -14.09 9.33
C SER A 207 -10.26 -15.59 9.20
N PHE A 208 -11.31 -16.43 9.28
CA PHE A 208 -11.16 -17.89 9.18
C PHE A 208 -10.43 -18.34 7.92
N LEU A 209 -10.70 -17.75 6.74
CA LEU A 209 -10.05 -18.22 5.51
C LEU A 209 -8.58 -17.78 5.42
N ASN A 210 -8.23 -16.67 6.06
CA ASN A 210 -6.90 -16.05 5.95
C ASN A 210 -5.95 -16.37 7.11
N HIS A 211 -6.39 -17.22 8.06
CA HIS A 211 -5.62 -17.63 9.24
C HIS A 211 -5.03 -19.06 9.15
N PHE A 212 -5.35 -19.83 8.11
CA PHE A 212 -4.90 -21.23 7.94
C PHE A 212 -3.89 -21.38 6.80
#